data_AF-A0AAD9S6H4-F1
#
_entry.id   AF-A0AAD9S6H4-F1
#
_cell.length_a   1.000
_cell.length_b   1.000
_cell.length_c   1.000
_cell.angle_alpha   90.00
_cell.angle_beta   90.00
_cell.angle_gamma   90.00
#
_symmetry.space_group_name_H-M   'P 1'
#
loop_
_entity.id
_entity.type
_entity.pdbx_description
1 polymer ?
#
loop_
_entity_poly.entity_id
_entity_poly.type
_entity_poly.pdbx_seq_one_letter_code
_entity_poly.pdbx_strand_id
1 'polypeptide(L)'
;MPYVSRLILGMATYGTKKDVAWRIEEEEALKHLKKAWELGFNTFDTSNFYCNGISEEILGKFLKTVPRESVVVMTKSFHPVGDSEKQGPAGLTMTSGNNRKIAETMTALHDVVKAGYVRYIGISSCWAWQFHAMQNYALNNNLSPFVNCQNLYNLLYREEEREMMPLLNYLGVGSTPWSPLARGHAYHDEGLLGVEWEKEVIRRVEQLAQKRGYSMAQIGLAWVLHKDTVAAPIVGVSKIERFEETLAALEIKLSENEINFLEEPYQP
;
A
#
# COMPACT_ATOMS: atom_id res chain seq x y z
N MET A 1 -13.10 -15.06 -1.36
CA MET A 1 -12.23 -14.07 -0.69
C MET A 1 -13.10 -13.21 0.22
N PRO A 2 -12.60 -12.71 1.37
CA PRO A 2 -13.29 -11.66 2.10
C PRO A 2 -13.44 -10.43 1.19
N TYR A 3 -14.56 -9.73 1.28
CA TYR A 3 -14.72 -8.45 0.59
C TYR A 3 -13.73 -7.44 1.20
N VAL A 4 -12.86 -6.87 0.37
CA VAL A 4 -11.91 -5.81 0.73
C VAL A 4 -12.54 -4.47 0.35
N SER A 5 -12.41 -3.46 1.20
CA SER A 5 -12.86 -2.10 0.89
C SER A 5 -12.10 -1.56 -0.30
N ARG A 6 -12.77 -0.80 -1.19
CA ARG A 6 -12.14 -0.25 -2.42
C ARG A 6 -10.95 0.68 -2.14
N LEU A 7 -10.81 1.14 -0.91
CA LEU A 7 -9.61 1.79 -0.38
C LEU A 7 -9.13 1.04 0.85
N ILE A 8 -7.82 0.91 1.00
CA ILE A 8 -7.17 0.29 2.16
C ILE A 8 -6.55 1.40 3.01
N LEU A 9 -6.80 1.39 4.32
CA LEU A 9 -6.19 2.37 5.21
C LEU A 9 -4.78 1.92 5.60
N GLY A 10 -3.77 2.64 5.10
CA GLY A 10 -2.37 2.44 5.48
C GLY A 10 -2.06 3.03 6.85
N MET A 11 -1.38 2.26 7.69
CA MET A 11 -1.09 2.62 9.08
C MET A 11 0.36 3.05 9.34
N ALA A 12 1.08 3.41 8.27
CA ALA A 12 2.46 3.87 8.34
C ALA A 12 2.63 5.24 9.03
N THR A 13 1.54 5.94 9.39
CA THR A 13 1.55 7.21 10.16
C THR A 13 1.20 7.03 11.63
N TYR A 14 0.85 5.82 12.06
CA TYR A 14 0.37 5.52 13.39
C TYR A 14 1.55 5.08 14.26
N GLY A 15 1.63 5.55 15.50
CA GLY A 15 2.77 5.28 16.36
C GLY A 15 2.91 6.26 17.50
N THR A 16 4.14 6.56 17.89
CA THR A 16 4.46 7.58 18.91
C THR A 16 5.24 8.73 18.31
N LYS A 17 4.98 9.97 18.77
CA LYS A 17 5.76 11.14 18.33
C LYS A 17 7.24 11.08 18.73
N LYS A 18 7.61 10.17 19.63
CA LYS A 18 9.02 9.89 19.96
C LYS A 18 9.80 9.30 18.79
N ASP A 19 9.13 8.60 17.88
CA ASP A 19 9.73 8.06 16.66
C ASP A 19 9.91 9.18 15.61
N VAL A 20 8.80 9.78 15.17
CA VAL A 20 8.80 10.97 14.31
C VAL A 20 7.63 11.88 14.69
N ALA A 21 7.84 13.20 14.64
CA ALA A 21 6.92 14.18 15.23
C ALA A 21 5.50 14.19 14.64
N TRP A 22 5.33 13.72 13.40
CA TRP A 22 4.05 13.70 12.66
C TRP A 22 3.24 12.42 12.88
N ARG A 23 3.66 11.50 13.76
CA ARG A 23 2.88 10.30 14.10
C ARG A 23 1.54 10.65 14.73
N ILE A 24 0.52 9.86 14.38
CA ILE A 24 -0.78 9.84 15.05
C ILE A 24 -0.66 8.93 16.27
N GLU A 25 -0.79 9.51 17.46
CA GLU A 25 -0.67 8.78 18.73
C GLU A 25 -1.95 8.02 19.07
N GLU A 26 -1.82 7.03 19.95
CA GLU A 26 -2.84 6.02 20.23
C GLU A 26 -4.26 6.57 20.43
N GLU A 27 -4.44 7.58 21.28
CA GLU A 27 -5.78 8.12 21.57
C GLU A 27 -6.48 8.63 20.31
N GLU A 28 -5.75 9.38 19.49
CA GLU A 28 -6.27 9.93 18.23
C GLU A 28 -6.39 8.86 17.15
N ALA A 29 -5.42 7.95 17.10
CA ALA A 29 -5.43 6.82 16.19
C ALA A 29 -6.67 5.93 16.37
N LEU A 30 -7.10 5.67 17.60
CA LEU A 30 -8.29 4.88 17.87
C LEU A 30 -9.57 5.58 17.38
N LYS A 31 -9.69 6.90 17.55
CA LYS A 31 -10.79 7.69 16.99
C LYS A 31 -10.77 7.65 15.46
N HIS A 32 -9.58 7.78 14.88
CA HIS A 32 -9.36 7.76 13.44
C HIS A 32 -9.73 6.41 12.81
N LEU A 33 -9.31 5.28 13.40
CA LEU A 33 -9.68 3.93 12.96
C LEU A 33 -11.18 3.68 13.09
N LYS A 34 -11.80 4.14 14.18
CA LYS A 34 -13.25 4.01 14.38
C LYS A 34 -14.04 4.74 13.30
N LYS A 35 -13.70 6.00 13.02
CA LYS A 35 -14.35 6.77 11.96
C LYS A 35 -14.11 6.19 10.56
N ALA A 36 -12.92 5.66 10.28
CA ALA A 36 -12.65 4.94 9.03
C ALA A 36 -13.62 3.75 8.85
N TRP A 37 -13.76 2.93 9.90
CA TRP A 37 -14.64 1.76 9.88
C TRP A 37 -16.11 2.12 9.75
N GLU A 38 -16.57 3.16 10.44
CA GLU A 38 -17.94 3.69 10.30
C GLU A 38 -18.23 4.21 8.89
N LEU A 39 -17.21 4.68 8.18
CA LEU A 39 -17.30 5.12 6.79
C LEU A 39 -17.11 3.98 5.77
N GLY A 40 -17.02 2.72 6.22
CA GLY A 40 -16.96 1.54 5.35
C GLY A 40 -15.56 1.06 4.98
N PHE A 41 -14.49 1.63 5.55
CA PHE A 41 -13.18 0.98 5.48
C PHE A 41 -13.22 -0.31 6.29
N ASN A 42 -12.82 -1.41 5.67
CA ASN A 42 -12.73 -2.68 6.38
C ASN A 42 -11.33 -3.30 6.32
N THR A 43 -10.43 -2.74 5.50
CA THR A 43 -9.10 -3.29 5.28
C THR A 43 -8.03 -2.32 5.78
N PHE A 44 -7.19 -2.81 6.68
CA PHE A 44 -6.14 -2.05 7.36
C PHE A 44 -4.77 -2.67 7.07
N ASP A 45 -3.84 -1.85 6.58
CA ASP A 45 -2.49 -2.26 6.19
C ASP A 45 -1.46 -1.73 7.19
N THR A 46 -0.72 -2.62 7.84
CA THR A 46 0.30 -2.32 8.84
C THR A 46 1.58 -3.12 8.58
N SER A 47 2.55 -3.06 9.48
CA SER A 47 3.83 -3.77 9.39
C SER A 47 4.46 -3.83 10.77
N ASN A 48 5.18 -4.92 11.06
CA ASN A 48 6.01 -5.01 12.26
C ASN A 48 6.96 -3.80 12.37
N PHE A 49 7.50 -3.34 11.24
CA PHE A 49 8.45 -2.24 11.20
C PHE A 49 7.82 -0.86 11.48
N TYR A 50 6.51 -0.70 11.34
CA TYR A 50 5.87 0.61 11.53
C TYR A 50 5.91 1.03 13.00
N CYS A 51 6.76 2.01 13.28
CA CYS A 51 7.02 2.51 14.62
C CYS A 51 7.42 1.38 15.58
N ASN A 52 8.27 0.44 15.12
CA ASN A 52 8.78 -0.69 15.91
C ASN A 52 7.67 -1.53 16.57
N GLY A 53 6.61 -1.86 15.82
CA GLY A 53 5.48 -2.66 16.26
C GLY A 53 4.32 -1.86 16.88
N ILE A 54 4.54 -0.59 17.25
CA ILE A 54 3.51 0.22 17.92
C ILE A 54 2.26 0.41 17.02
N SER A 55 2.43 0.49 15.70
CA SER A 55 1.28 0.57 14.77
C SER A 55 0.39 -0.68 14.86
N GLU A 56 0.99 -1.87 15.01
CA GLU A 56 0.26 -3.13 15.19
C GLU A 56 -0.43 -3.22 16.56
N GLU A 57 0.20 -2.70 17.62
CA GLU A 57 -0.40 -2.63 18.96
C GLU A 57 -1.65 -1.75 18.97
N ILE A 58 -1.59 -0.57 18.33
CA ILE A 58 -2.72 0.34 18.16
C ILE A 58 -3.84 -0.35 17.39
N LEU A 59 -3.53 -1.01 16.27
CA LEU A 59 -4.52 -1.76 15.49
C LEU A 59 -5.14 -2.87 16.35
N GLY A 60 -4.34 -3.61 17.11
CA GLY A 60 -4.81 -4.66 18.02
C GLY A 60 -5.79 -4.18 19.08
N LYS A 61 -5.62 -2.94 19.59
CA LYS A 61 -6.59 -2.29 20.50
C LYS A 61 -7.89 -1.96 19.77
N PHE A 62 -7.83 -1.39 18.57
CA PHE A 62 -9.01 -1.11 17.75
C PHE A 62 -9.80 -2.39 17.42
N LEU A 63 -9.14 -3.48 17.05
CA LEU A 63 -9.78 -4.75 16.69
C LEU A 63 -10.62 -5.37 17.82
N LYS A 64 -10.39 -4.98 19.08
CA LYS A 64 -11.22 -5.41 20.23
C LYS A 64 -12.55 -4.65 20.33
N THR A 65 -12.72 -3.58 19.55
CA THR A 65 -13.88 -2.67 19.60
C THR A 65 -14.88 -2.89 18.46
N VAL A 66 -14.57 -3.79 17.52
CA VAL A 66 -15.40 -4.11 16.34
C VAL A 66 -15.46 -5.63 16.14
N PRO A 67 -16.49 -6.17 15.47
CA PRO A 67 -16.54 -7.59 15.14
C PRO A 67 -15.33 -8.00 14.29
N ARG A 68 -14.56 -9.01 14.71
CA ARG A 68 -13.30 -9.37 14.05
C ARG A 68 -13.50 -9.81 12.60
N GLU A 69 -14.64 -10.43 12.29
CA GLU A 69 -15.04 -10.86 10.97
C GLU A 69 -15.39 -9.69 10.02
N SER A 70 -15.65 -8.50 10.56
CA SER A 70 -15.96 -7.30 9.77
C SER A 70 -14.72 -6.62 9.19
N VAL A 71 -13.51 -7.10 9.52
CA VAL A 71 -12.24 -6.45 9.15
C VAL A 71 -11.22 -7.40 8.54
N VAL A 72 -10.50 -6.91 7.55
CA VAL A 72 -9.33 -7.54 6.93
C VAL A 72 -8.08 -6.81 7.44
N VAL A 73 -7.11 -7.58 7.91
CA VAL A 73 -5.82 -7.05 8.39
C VAL A 73 -4.74 -7.58 7.47
N MET A 74 -3.93 -6.67 6.95
CA MET A 74 -2.71 -7.00 6.21
C MET A 74 -1.52 -6.51 7.02
N THR A 75 -0.58 -7.39 7.32
CA THR A 75 0.70 -7.03 7.94
C THR A 75 1.87 -7.58 7.12
N LYS A 76 3.08 -7.12 7.43
CA LYS A 76 4.31 -7.37 6.69
C LYS A 76 5.41 -7.80 7.64
N SER A 77 6.32 -8.62 7.14
CA SER A 77 7.52 -9.06 7.86
C SER A 77 8.72 -9.00 6.93
N PHE A 78 9.66 -8.10 7.23
CA PHE A 78 10.92 -7.99 6.48
C PHE A 78 12.03 -7.36 7.32
N HIS A 79 11.82 -6.12 7.78
CA HIS A 79 12.79 -5.41 8.61
C HIS A 79 12.73 -5.89 10.07
N PRO A 80 13.87 -5.88 10.78
CA PRO A 80 13.89 -6.23 12.18
C PRO A 80 13.19 -5.17 13.02
N VAL A 81 12.60 -5.64 14.12
CA VAL A 81 12.04 -4.84 15.21
C VAL A 81 12.80 -5.19 16.49
N GLY A 82 12.94 -4.23 17.38
CA GLY A 82 13.66 -4.42 18.64
C GLY A 82 14.32 -3.14 19.14
N ASP A 83 14.99 -3.26 20.27
CA ASP A 83 15.75 -2.17 20.88
C ASP A 83 17.15 -2.11 20.26
N SER A 84 17.38 -1.16 19.35
CA SER A 84 18.67 -1.00 18.68
C SER A 84 19.81 -0.69 19.64
N GLU A 85 19.54 -0.09 20.81
CA GLU A 85 20.56 0.18 21.83
C GLU A 85 20.97 -1.09 22.58
N LYS A 86 20.09 -2.10 22.61
CA LYS A 86 20.32 -3.41 23.27
C LYS A 86 20.71 -4.54 22.31
N GLN A 87 20.88 -4.26 21.01
CA GLN A 87 21.20 -5.30 20.02
C GLN A 87 22.62 -5.89 20.17
N GLY A 88 23.52 -5.28 20.94
CA GLY A 88 24.89 -5.77 21.09
C GLY A 88 25.64 -5.77 19.75
N PRO A 89 26.53 -6.75 19.46
CA PRO A 89 27.24 -6.80 18.17
C PRO A 89 26.33 -7.25 17.00
N ALA A 90 25.06 -7.55 17.24
CA ALA A 90 24.13 -7.96 16.19
C ALA A 90 23.82 -6.74 15.30
N GLY A 91 24.51 -6.64 14.17
CA GLY A 91 24.21 -5.65 13.14
C GLY A 91 23.09 -6.10 12.21
N LEU A 92 22.47 -5.13 11.53
CA LEU A 92 21.64 -5.36 10.35
C LEU A 92 22.45 -6.09 9.28
N THR A 93 22.34 -7.41 9.22
CA THR A 93 22.90 -8.19 8.11
C THR A 93 21.88 -8.17 6.98
N MET A 94 21.76 -7.02 6.33
CA MET A 94 21.03 -6.91 5.07
C MET A 94 21.91 -7.53 3.98
N THR A 95 21.75 -8.81 3.70
CA THR A 95 22.37 -9.37 2.49
C THR A 95 21.68 -8.70 1.30
N SER A 96 22.42 -7.94 0.50
CA SER A 96 21.94 -7.30 -0.74
C SER A 96 21.52 -8.29 -1.84
N GLY A 97 21.66 -9.60 -1.59
CA GLY A 97 21.07 -10.66 -2.40
C GLY A 97 19.90 -11.33 -1.67
N ASN A 98 18.80 -11.55 -2.36
CA ASN A 98 17.68 -12.40 -1.94
C ASN A 98 18.10 -13.89 -1.91
N ASN A 99 19.18 -14.22 -1.20
CA ASN A 99 19.67 -15.59 -1.02
C ASN A 99 18.84 -16.36 0.02
N ARG A 100 17.72 -15.82 0.51
CA ARG A 100 16.66 -16.70 1.00
C ARG A 100 16.28 -17.56 -0.19
N LYS A 101 16.64 -18.84 -0.14
CA LYS A 101 16.26 -19.79 -1.19
C LYS A 101 14.75 -19.66 -1.32
N ILE A 102 14.24 -19.36 -2.53
CA ILE A 102 12.80 -19.22 -2.79
C ILE A 102 12.00 -20.34 -2.08
N ALA A 103 12.58 -21.55 -2.08
CA ALA A 103 12.14 -22.70 -1.30
C ALA A 103 11.86 -22.41 0.19
N GLU A 104 12.83 -21.87 0.91
CA GLU A 104 12.71 -21.57 2.34
C GLU A 104 11.62 -20.52 2.60
N THR A 105 11.63 -19.42 1.84
CA THR A 105 10.62 -18.35 1.99
C THR A 105 9.22 -18.88 1.70
N MET A 106 9.02 -19.56 0.57
CA MET A 106 7.69 -20.06 0.19
C MET A 106 7.22 -21.17 1.13
N THR A 107 8.13 -22.02 1.64
CA THR A 107 7.77 -23.04 2.64
C THR A 107 7.35 -22.39 3.95
N ALA A 108 8.13 -21.43 4.48
CA ALA A 108 7.78 -20.73 5.71
C ALA A 108 6.45 -19.98 5.61
N LEU A 109 6.21 -19.30 4.47
CA LEU A 109 4.93 -18.62 4.20
C LEU A 109 3.76 -19.61 4.07
N HIS A 110 3.99 -20.78 3.48
CA HIS A 110 2.99 -21.83 3.40
C HIS A 110 2.68 -22.43 4.78
N ASP A 111 3.70 -22.63 5.62
CA ASP A 111 3.54 -23.19 6.97
C ASP A 111 2.68 -22.28 7.86
N VAL A 112 2.84 -20.96 7.78
CA VAL A 112 1.98 -20.02 8.52
C VAL A 112 0.54 -19.98 8.00
N VAL A 113 0.32 -20.26 6.71
CA VAL A 113 -1.03 -20.46 6.15
C VAL A 113 -1.63 -21.76 6.67
N LYS A 114 -0.88 -22.86 6.61
CA LYS A 114 -1.33 -24.18 7.13
C LYS A 114 -1.63 -24.16 8.63
N ALA A 115 -0.83 -23.44 9.40
CA ALA A 115 -1.03 -23.25 10.83
C ALA A 115 -2.26 -22.39 11.17
N GLY A 116 -2.87 -21.71 10.17
CA GLY A 116 -4.03 -20.86 10.36
C GLY A 116 -3.72 -19.48 10.96
N TYR A 117 -2.43 -19.10 11.07
CA TYR A 117 -2.03 -17.77 11.55
C TYR A 117 -2.37 -16.67 10.54
N VAL A 118 -2.31 -17.01 9.25
CA VAL A 118 -2.76 -16.13 8.16
C VAL A 118 -3.67 -16.91 7.21
N ARG A 119 -4.61 -16.21 6.57
CA ARG A 119 -5.51 -16.82 5.56
C ARG A 119 -4.91 -16.80 4.16
N TYR A 120 -4.12 -15.77 3.86
CA TYR A 120 -3.55 -15.50 2.56
C TYR A 120 -2.16 -14.88 2.73
N ILE A 121 -1.35 -14.98 1.69
CA ILE A 121 -0.03 -14.35 1.62
C ILE A 121 0.05 -13.45 0.39
N GLY A 122 0.86 -12.41 0.49
CA GLY A 122 1.20 -11.51 -0.59
C GLY A 122 2.69 -11.15 -0.53
N ILE A 123 3.13 -10.38 -1.51
CA ILE A 123 4.51 -9.90 -1.60
C ILE A 123 4.50 -8.39 -1.84
N SER A 124 5.54 -7.69 -1.40
CA SER A 124 5.64 -6.24 -1.51
C SER A 124 7.02 -5.85 -2.02
N SER A 125 7.07 -4.80 -2.84
CA SER A 125 8.28 -4.16 -3.36
C SER A 125 9.26 -5.15 -3.98
N CYS A 126 8.76 -5.97 -4.90
CA CYS A 126 9.54 -6.96 -5.64
C CYS A 126 9.51 -6.71 -7.15
N TRP A 127 10.52 -7.19 -7.85
CA TRP A 127 10.54 -7.16 -9.31
C TRP A 127 9.63 -8.24 -9.90
N ALA A 128 9.12 -8.00 -11.11
CA ALA A 128 8.24 -8.95 -11.82
C ALA A 128 8.86 -10.35 -11.94
N TRP A 129 10.15 -10.45 -12.23
CA TRP A 129 10.84 -11.75 -12.31
C TRP A 129 10.90 -12.47 -10.96
N GLN A 130 11.02 -11.73 -9.85
CA GLN A 130 11.01 -12.31 -8.49
C GLN A 130 9.63 -12.83 -8.16
N PHE A 131 8.59 -12.03 -8.43
CA PHE A 131 7.20 -12.44 -8.28
C PHE A 131 6.94 -13.73 -9.05
N HIS A 132 7.27 -13.75 -10.35
CA HIS A 132 7.05 -14.91 -11.21
C HIS A 132 7.83 -16.15 -10.72
N ALA A 133 9.09 -16.00 -10.36
CA ALA A 133 9.91 -17.12 -9.87
C ALA A 133 9.33 -17.74 -8.58
N MET A 134 8.89 -16.91 -7.63
CA MET A 134 8.30 -17.36 -6.37
C MET A 134 6.89 -17.94 -6.57
N GLN A 135 6.07 -17.33 -7.42
CA GLN A 135 4.75 -17.82 -7.77
C GLN A 135 4.86 -19.21 -8.45
N ASN A 136 5.73 -19.34 -9.44
CA ASN A 136 5.97 -20.60 -10.14
C ASN A 136 6.51 -21.67 -9.19
N TYR A 137 7.42 -21.32 -8.28
CA TYR A 137 7.90 -22.25 -7.26
C TYR A 137 6.76 -22.76 -6.39
N ALA A 138 5.88 -21.87 -5.90
CA ALA A 138 4.75 -22.28 -5.07
C ALA A 138 3.81 -23.24 -5.80
N LEU A 139 3.44 -22.92 -7.05
CA LEU A 139 2.56 -23.76 -7.86
C LEU A 139 3.15 -25.15 -8.12
N ASN A 140 4.44 -25.22 -8.47
CA ASN A 140 5.11 -26.51 -8.76
C ASN A 140 5.40 -27.35 -7.51
N ASN A 141 5.34 -26.76 -6.31
CA ASN A 141 5.59 -27.45 -5.04
C ASN A 141 4.32 -27.59 -4.18
N ASN A 142 3.13 -27.33 -4.73
CA ASN A 142 1.85 -27.37 -4.01
C ASN A 142 1.84 -26.51 -2.73
N LEU A 143 2.51 -25.36 -2.78
CA LEU A 143 2.53 -24.37 -1.70
C LEU A 143 1.47 -23.29 -1.96
N SER A 144 1.18 -22.50 -0.93
CA SER A 144 0.26 -21.37 -1.04
C SER A 144 0.83 -20.33 -2.02
N PRO A 145 0.10 -19.95 -3.09
CA PRO A 145 0.52 -18.88 -3.99
C PRO A 145 0.23 -17.50 -3.39
N PHE A 146 0.86 -16.46 -3.95
CA PHE A 146 0.48 -15.08 -3.61
C PHE A 146 -0.85 -14.72 -4.25
N VAL A 147 -1.70 -14.02 -3.49
CA VAL A 147 -2.99 -13.47 -3.96
C VAL A 147 -2.96 -11.96 -4.15
N ASN A 148 -1.86 -11.31 -3.75
CA ASN A 148 -1.73 -9.85 -3.77
C ASN A 148 -0.26 -9.42 -3.94
N CYS A 149 -0.06 -8.30 -4.64
CA CYS A 149 1.22 -7.60 -4.73
C CYS A 149 1.09 -6.12 -4.28
N GLN A 150 1.98 -5.68 -3.41
CA GLN A 150 2.03 -4.32 -2.86
C GLN A 150 3.29 -3.57 -3.33
N ASN A 151 3.23 -3.01 -4.54
CA ASN A 151 4.32 -2.18 -5.10
C ASN A 151 3.96 -0.68 -5.08
N LEU A 152 4.97 0.17 -5.29
CA LEU A 152 4.76 1.61 -5.48
C LEU A 152 4.02 1.84 -6.79
N TYR A 153 2.95 2.62 -6.76
CA TYR A 153 2.31 3.03 -8.01
C TYR A 153 1.51 4.32 -7.82
N ASN A 154 1.76 5.29 -8.69
CA ASN A 154 1.05 6.56 -8.78
C ASN A 154 1.40 7.25 -10.11
N LEU A 155 0.81 8.43 -10.36
CA LEU A 155 1.07 9.21 -11.58
C LEU A 155 2.54 9.55 -11.83
N LEU A 156 3.37 9.60 -10.78
CA LEU A 156 4.80 9.91 -10.85
C LEU A 156 5.69 8.65 -10.83
N TYR A 157 5.13 7.46 -10.63
CA TYR A 157 5.88 6.20 -10.65
C TYR A 157 5.04 5.09 -11.28
N ARG A 158 5.36 4.73 -12.52
CA ARG A 158 4.58 3.81 -13.35
C ARG A 158 5.39 2.66 -13.92
N GLU A 159 6.60 2.39 -13.40
CA GLU A 159 7.41 1.24 -13.85
C GLU A 159 6.69 -0.10 -13.72
N GLU A 160 5.75 -0.21 -12.77
CA GLU A 160 4.90 -1.39 -12.62
C GLU A 160 4.07 -1.72 -13.86
N GLU A 161 3.73 -0.73 -14.71
CA GLU A 161 2.97 -0.94 -15.94
C GLU A 161 3.76 -1.73 -17.00
N ARG A 162 5.10 -1.71 -16.93
CA ARG A 162 5.96 -2.35 -17.93
C ARG A 162 5.89 -3.88 -17.88
N GLU A 163 5.95 -4.45 -16.68
CA GLU A 163 6.09 -5.91 -16.50
C GLU A 163 5.24 -6.46 -15.36
N MET A 164 5.20 -5.78 -14.20
CA MET A 164 4.50 -6.32 -13.03
C MET A 164 3.00 -6.37 -13.24
N MET A 165 2.36 -5.27 -13.67
CA MET A 165 0.91 -5.24 -13.86
C MET A 165 0.42 -6.20 -14.95
N PRO A 166 1.05 -6.30 -16.13
CA PRO A 166 0.73 -7.35 -17.11
C PRO A 166 0.87 -8.76 -16.53
N LEU A 167 1.94 -9.03 -15.76
CA LEU A 167 2.15 -10.31 -15.10
C LEU A 167 1.04 -10.63 -14.08
N LEU A 168 0.67 -9.66 -13.23
CA LEU A 168 -0.39 -9.81 -12.24
C LEU A 168 -1.74 -10.11 -12.91
N ASN A 169 -2.07 -9.40 -13.99
CA ASN A 169 -3.27 -9.66 -14.79
C ASN A 169 -3.27 -11.07 -15.39
N TYR A 170 -2.15 -11.48 -15.99
CA TYR A 170 -1.99 -12.82 -16.56
C TYR A 170 -2.18 -13.93 -15.52
N LEU A 171 -1.69 -13.71 -14.30
CA LEU A 171 -1.77 -14.68 -13.20
C LEU A 171 -3.07 -14.59 -12.38
N GLY A 172 -3.93 -13.61 -12.65
CA GLY A 172 -5.16 -13.37 -11.86
C GLY A 172 -4.87 -12.92 -10.42
N VAL A 173 -3.80 -12.15 -10.21
CA VAL A 173 -3.38 -11.63 -8.89
C VAL A 173 -3.71 -10.14 -8.80
N GLY A 174 -4.31 -9.71 -7.67
CA GLY A 174 -4.61 -8.30 -7.46
C GLY A 174 -3.39 -7.46 -7.08
N SER A 175 -3.38 -6.18 -7.48
CA SER A 175 -2.45 -5.18 -6.97
C SER A 175 -3.10 -4.32 -5.89
N THR A 176 -2.44 -4.13 -4.74
CA THR A 176 -2.84 -3.12 -3.75
C THR A 176 -1.69 -2.14 -3.55
N PRO A 177 -1.53 -1.15 -4.45
CA PRO A 177 -0.33 -0.31 -4.46
C PRO A 177 -0.27 0.63 -3.27
N TRP A 178 0.95 0.95 -2.84
CA TRP A 178 1.20 1.94 -1.79
C TRP A 178 1.62 3.29 -2.37
N SER A 179 1.40 4.35 -1.57
CA SER A 179 1.62 5.75 -1.96
C SER A 179 0.95 6.13 -3.31
N PRO A 180 -0.37 5.93 -3.46
CA PRO A 180 -1.13 6.34 -4.65
C PRO A 180 -1.04 7.84 -4.92
N LEU A 181 -0.65 8.63 -3.92
CA LEU A 181 -0.50 10.08 -3.98
C LEU A 181 0.95 10.54 -3.79
N ALA A 182 1.94 9.66 -4.01
CA ALA A 182 3.36 9.98 -3.87
C ALA A 182 3.71 10.65 -2.52
N ARG A 183 3.17 10.13 -1.40
CA ARG A 183 3.34 10.71 -0.04
C ARG A 183 2.89 12.17 0.11
N GLY A 184 2.06 12.67 -0.81
CA GLY A 184 1.65 14.07 -0.88
C GLY A 184 2.49 14.92 -1.83
N HIS A 185 3.62 14.43 -2.34
CA HIS A 185 4.49 15.19 -3.27
C HIS A 185 3.79 15.59 -4.57
N ALA A 186 2.81 14.80 -5.02
CA ALA A 186 1.96 15.18 -6.15
C ALA A 186 1.17 16.50 -5.92
N TYR A 187 1.16 17.04 -4.70
CA TYR A 187 0.42 18.26 -4.30
C TYR A 187 1.32 19.38 -3.77
N HIS A 188 2.64 19.19 -3.73
CA HIS A 188 3.58 20.15 -3.16
C HIS A 188 4.59 20.69 -4.18
N ASP A 189 4.40 20.42 -5.47
CA ASP A 189 5.21 20.96 -6.58
C ASP A 189 6.70 20.50 -6.57
N GLU A 190 7.02 19.52 -5.73
CA GLU A 190 8.38 19.00 -5.56
C GLU A 190 8.70 17.78 -6.44
N GLY A 191 7.68 17.04 -6.91
CA GLY A 191 7.89 15.76 -7.60
C GLY A 191 8.48 14.66 -6.70
N LEU A 192 8.78 13.49 -7.25
CA LEU A 192 9.55 12.44 -6.55
C LEU A 192 11.06 12.67 -6.70
N LEU A 193 11.48 13.05 -7.91
CA LEU A 193 12.86 13.37 -8.29
C LEU A 193 13.04 14.88 -8.56
N GLY A 194 11.96 15.64 -8.69
CA GLY A 194 11.99 17.08 -8.97
C GLY A 194 12.35 17.41 -10.41
N VAL A 195 12.20 16.44 -11.31
CA VAL A 195 12.47 16.58 -12.75
C VAL A 195 11.30 17.22 -13.48
N GLU A 196 11.57 17.82 -14.65
CA GLU A 196 10.59 18.66 -15.35
C GLU A 196 9.31 17.92 -15.75
N TRP A 197 9.44 16.66 -16.18
CA TRP A 197 8.28 15.88 -16.57
C TRP A 197 7.35 15.56 -15.38
N GLU A 198 7.88 15.42 -14.16
CA GLU A 198 7.06 15.21 -12.95
C GLU A 198 6.26 16.48 -12.64
N LYS A 199 6.88 17.66 -12.76
CA LYS A 199 6.20 18.95 -12.58
C LYS A 199 5.10 19.13 -13.61
N GLU A 200 5.34 18.72 -14.85
CA GLU A 200 4.32 18.74 -15.89
C GLU A 200 3.14 17.81 -15.55
N VAL A 201 3.38 16.59 -15.05
CA VAL A 201 2.31 15.70 -14.56
C VAL A 201 1.52 16.39 -13.43
N ILE A 202 2.20 16.98 -12.44
CA ILE A 202 1.57 17.70 -11.32
C ILE A 202 0.70 18.85 -11.83
N ARG A 203 1.22 19.65 -12.77
CA ARG A 203 0.50 20.75 -13.40
C ARG A 203 -0.76 20.26 -14.13
N ARG A 204 -0.68 19.13 -14.82
CA ARG A 204 -1.86 18.53 -15.49
C ARG A 204 -2.89 18.01 -14.50
N VAL A 205 -2.47 17.41 -13.38
CA VAL A 205 -3.38 17.05 -12.28
C VAL A 205 -4.08 18.28 -11.73
N GLU A 206 -3.35 19.37 -11.47
CA GLU A 206 -3.93 20.62 -10.99
C GLU A 206 -4.95 21.20 -11.97
N GLN A 207 -4.61 21.27 -13.26
CA GLN A 207 -5.51 21.76 -14.30
C GLN A 207 -6.79 20.96 -14.39
N LEU A 208 -6.69 19.63 -14.35
CA LEU A 208 -7.86 18.77 -14.40
C LEU A 208 -8.71 18.89 -13.12
N ALA A 209 -8.07 18.96 -11.96
CA ALA A 209 -8.73 19.15 -10.67
C ALA A 209 -9.55 20.46 -10.66
N GLN A 210 -8.95 21.58 -11.08
CA GLN A 210 -9.63 22.88 -11.21
C GLN A 210 -10.80 22.81 -12.21
N LYS A 211 -10.58 22.21 -13.39
CA LYS A 211 -11.61 22.06 -14.43
C LYS A 211 -12.82 21.26 -13.95
N ARG A 212 -12.60 20.23 -13.13
CA ARG A 212 -13.64 19.30 -12.65
C ARG A 212 -14.23 19.67 -11.29
N GLY A 213 -13.65 20.65 -10.58
CA GLY A 213 -14.07 21.03 -9.23
C GLY A 213 -13.72 19.99 -8.17
N TYR A 214 -12.65 19.22 -8.36
CA TYR A 214 -12.14 18.24 -7.40
C TYR A 214 -10.80 18.69 -6.81
N SER A 215 -10.38 18.08 -5.71
CA SER A 215 -9.00 18.25 -5.25
C SER A 215 -8.04 17.45 -6.11
N MET A 216 -6.78 17.87 -6.16
CA MET A 216 -5.72 17.10 -6.83
C MET A 216 -5.61 15.68 -6.25
N ALA A 217 -5.84 15.54 -4.92
CA ALA A 217 -5.86 14.26 -4.23
C ALA A 217 -6.92 13.31 -4.76
N GLN A 218 -8.11 13.83 -5.02
CA GLN A 218 -9.20 13.07 -5.62
C GLN A 218 -8.88 12.66 -7.06
N ILE A 219 -8.31 13.54 -7.88
CA ILE A 219 -7.91 13.21 -9.26
C ILE A 219 -6.81 12.13 -9.29
N GLY A 220 -5.75 12.29 -8.49
CA GLY A 220 -4.65 11.33 -8.43
C GLY A 220 -5.13 9.95 -7.95
N LEU A 221 -5.97 9.91 -6.93
CA LEU A 221 -6.53 8.65 -6.43
C LEU A 221 -7.51 8.01 -7.43
N ALA A 222 -8.37 8.80 -8.07
CA ALA A 222 -9.29 8.33 -9.10
C ALA A 222 -8.55 7.72 -10.30
N TRP A 223 -7.41 8.30 -10.69
CA TRP A 223 -6.56 7.75 -11.74
C TRP A 223 -6.02 6.36 -11.36
N VAL A 224 -5.49 6.19 -10.13
CA VAL A 224 -5.01 4.87 -9.66
C VAL A 224 -6.15 3.85 -9.64
N LEU A 225 -7.34 4.26 -9.20
CA LEU A 225 -8.55 3.43 -9.15
C LEU A 225 -9.09 3.05 -10.53
N HIS A 226 -8.69 3.73 -11.60
CA HIS A 226 -9.10 3.43 -12.96
C HIS A 226 -8.33 2.25 -13.57
N LYS A 227 -7.21 1.84 -12.96
CA LYS A 227 -6.33 0.81 -13.50
C LYS A 227 -6.86 -0.56 -13.15
N ASP A 228 -7.21 -1.36 -14.16
CA ASP A 228 -7.86 -2.67 -13.99
C ASP A 228 -7.11 -3.64 -13.06
N THR A 229 -5.77 -3.60 -13.06
CA THR A 229 -4.94 -4.45 -12.18
C THR A 229 -5.03 -4.04 -10.70
N VAL A 230 -5.42 -2.81 -10.40
CA VAL A 230 -5.49 -2.28 -9.05
C VAL A 230 -6.79 -2.70 -8.38
N ALA A 231 -6.68 -3.62 -7.42
CA ALA A 231 -7.82 -4.09 -6.63
C ALA A 231 -8.28 -3.02 -5.61
N ALA A 232 -7.33 -2.44 -4.87
CA ALA A 232 -7.57 -1.34 -3.94
C ALA A 232 -6.24 -0.65 -3.57
N PRO A 233 -6.10 0.68 -3.72
CA PRO A 233 -4.89 1.37 -3.28
C PRO A 233 -4.84 1.55 -1.75
N ILE A 234 -3.62 1.56 -1.21
CA ILE A 234 -3.34 1.84 0.20
C ILE A 234 -3.20 3.35 0.38
N VAL A 235 -4.21 3.97 0.97
CA VAL A 235 -4.27 5.41 1.23
C VAL A 235 -3.76 5.75 2.63
N GLY A 236 -2.96 6.82 2.73
CA GLY A 236 -2.59 7.43 3.99
C GLY A 236 -3.52 8.61 4.28
N VAL A 237 -4.32 8.52 5.34
CA VAL A 237 -5.19 9.60 5.80
C VAL A 237 -4.69 10.00 7.19
N SER A 238 -4.24 11.25 7.34
CA SER A 238 -3.64 11.75 8.60
C SER A 238 -4.59 12.59 9.45
N LYS A 239 -5.74 12.97 8.88
CA LYS A 239 -6.75 13.82 9.50
C LYS A 239 -8.12 13.21 9.26
N ILE A 240 -8.94 13.13 10.31
CA ILE A 240 -10.25 12.48 10.26
C ILE A 240 -11.16 13.13 9.21
N GLU A 241 -11.09 14.44 9.06
CA GLU A 241 -11.93 15.21 8.14
C GLU A 241 -11.64 14.89 6.67
N ARG A 242 -10.49 14.28 6.36
CA ARG A 242 -10.09 13.92 4.99
C ARG A 242 -10.65 12.57 4.53
N PHE A 243 -11.26 11.78 5.40
CA PHE A 243 -11.82 10.48 5.01
C PHE A 243 -12.92 10.60 3.96
N GLU A 244 -13.86 11.54 4.16
CA GLU A 244 -15.00 11.72 3.26
C GLU A 244 -14.53 12.24 1.89
N GLU A 245 -13.57 13.17 1.87
CA GLU A 245 -12.91 13.62 0.64
C GLU A 245 -12.21 12.47 -0.09
N THR A 246 -11.51 11.61 0.66
CA THR A 246 -10.77 10.45 0.13
C THR A 246 -11.73 9.43 -0.48
N LEU A 247 -12.86 9.17 0.17
CA LEU A 247 -13.90 8.26 -0.34
C LEU A 247 -14.60 8.81 -1.58
N ALA A 248 -14.79 10.13 -1.67
CA ALA A 248 -15.40 10.74 -2.84
C ALA A 248 -14.61 10.50 -4.15
N ALA A 249 -13.32 10.15 -4.08
CA ALA A 249 -12.54 9.74 -5.24
C ALA A 249 -13.08 8.45 -5.91
N LEU A 250 -13.79 7.59 -5.17
CA LEU A 250 -14.38 6.34 -5.70
C LEU A 250 -15.47 6.58 -6.75
N GLU A 251 -16.09 7.75 -6.72
CA GLU A 251 -17.19 8.15 -7.60
C GLU A 251 -16.70 8.89 -8.86
N ILE A 252 -15.41 9.24 -8.92
CA ILE A 252 -14.84 9.99 -10.04
C ILE A 252 -14.51 9.04 -11.17
N LYS A 253 -15.20 9.22 -12.31
CA LYS A 253 -14.88 8.55 -13.57
C LYS A 253 -14.11 9.51 -14.47
N LEU A 254 -12.86 9.17 -14.74
CA LEU A 254 -12.01 9.84 -15.73
C LEU A 254 -12.30 9.26 -17.12
N SER A 255 -12.39 10.13 -18.12
CA SER A 255 -12.48 9.73 -19.53
C SER A 255 -11.11 9.32 -20.07
N GLU A 256 -11.08 8.56 -21.16
CA GLU A 256 -9.83 8.18 -21.85
C GLU A 256 -8.98 9.40 -22.20
N ASN A 257 -9.60 10.50 -22.64
CA ASN A 257 -8.88 11.75 -22.94
C ASN A 257 -8.25 12.38 -21.69
N GLU A 258 -8.93 12.34 -20.54
CA GLU A 258 -8.40 12.85 -19.28
C GLU A 258 -7.24 11.97 -18.78
N ILE A 259 -7.36 10.64 -18.94
CA ILE A 259 -6.30 9.70 -18.58
C ILE A 259 -5.07 9.92 -19.46
N ASN A 260 -5.24 9.94 -20.78
CA ASN A 260 -4.15 10.22 -21.72
C ASN A 260 -3.50 11.58 -21.43
N PHE A 261 -4.30 12.60 -21.10
CA PHE A 261 -3.80 13.90 -20.69
C PHE A 261 -2.92 13.82 -19.43
N LEU A 262 -3.32 13.08 -18.40
CA LEU A 262 -2.51 12.93 -17.19
C LEU A 262 -1.23 12.12 -17.44
N GLU A 263 -1.27 11.16 -18.37
CA GLU A 263 -0.23 10.17 -18.56
C GLU A 263 0.86 10.54 -19.56
N GLU A 264 0.52 11.32 -20.60
CA GLU A 264 1.41 11.68 -21.70
C GLU A 264 2.80 12.22 -21.26
N PRO A 265 2.92 13.05 -20.20
CA PRO A 265 4.22 13.58 -19.81
C PRO A 265 5.13 12.57 -19.10
N TYR A 266 4.61 11.42 -18.63
CA TYR A 266 5.41 10.48 -17.83
C TYR A 266 6.63 9.98 -18.61
N GLN A 267 7.80 10.05 -17.97
CA GLN A 267 9.05 9.50 -18.51
C GLN A 267 9.73 8.59 -17.47
N PRO A 268 9.97 7.31 -17.80
CA PRO A 268 10.60 6.34 -16.91
C PRO A 268 12.11 6.58 -16.72
#